data_AF-A0A959SHN4-F1
#
_entry.id   AF-A0A959SHN4-F1
#
_cell.length_a   1.000
_cell.length_b   1.000
_cell.length_c   1.000
_cell.angle_alpha   90.00
_cell.angle_beta   90.00
_cell.angle_gamma   90.00
#
_symmetry.space_group_name_H-M   'P 1'
#
loop_
_entity.id
_entity.type
_entity.pdbx_description
1 polymer ?
#
loop_
_entity_poly.entity_id
_entity_poly.type
_entity_poly.pdbx_seq_one_letter_code
_entity_poly.pdbx_strand_id
1 'polypeptide(L)'
;IEGTLITPALDGTILQGITRDSLIRVAKDEGIRVEERRVSVEEVVSAARNGRLHSAFGAGTAATIAHISKLAFGDEEFNLPAVEDRKIANHVGKRLDDIRRGRVADPYGWVVPVA
;
A
#
# COMPACT_ATOMS: atom_id res chain seq x y z
N ILE A 1 6.43 -6.63 2.51
CA ILE A 1 7.65 -7.35 2.97
C ILE A 1 7.74 -8.63 2.15
N GLU A 2 8.87 -8.92 1.50
CA GLU A 2 9.07 -10.16 0.71
C GLU A 2 7.91 -10.46 -0.27
N GLY A 3 7.56 -9.48 -1.10
CA GLY A 3 6.48 -9.63 -2.08
C GLY A 3 5.04 -9.62 -1.51
N THR A 4 4.87 -9.59 -0.19
CA THR A 4 3.56 -9.53 0.47
C THR A 4 3.19 -8.09 0.82
N LEU A 5 1.98 -7.66 0.45
CA LEU A 5 1.39 -6.40 0.88
C LEU A 5 0.74 -6.61 2.26
N ILE A 6 1.24 -5.90 3.26
CA ILE A 6 0.80 -6.06 4.66
C ILE A 6 0.18 -4.74 5.10
N THR A 7 -0.99 -4.81 5.73
CA THR A 7 -1.67 -3.67 6.33
C THR A 7 -2.20 -4.05 7.72
N PRO A 8 -2.29 -3.09 8.66
CA PRO A 8 -3.02 -3.27 9.91
C PRO A 8 -4.44 -3.81 9.66
N ALA A 9 -4.87 -4.73 10.52
CA ALA A 9 -6.25 -5.21 10.60
C ALA A 9 -7.18 -4.12 11.17
N LEU A 10 -8.49 -4.31 10.99
CA LEU A 10 -9.54 -3.40 11.45
C LEU A 10 -10.10 -3.80 12.84
N ASP A 11 -9.26 -4.37 13.70
CA ASP A 11 -9.61 -4.89 15.03
C ASP A 11 -9.33 -3.89 16.18
N GLY A 12 -9.14 -2.61 15.85
CA GLY A 12 -8.73 -1.58 16.80
C GLY A 12 -8.94 -0.15 16.30
N THR A 13 -7.93 0.71 16.45
CA THR A 13 -8.01 2.16 16.21
C THR A 13 -7.85 2.58 14.74
N ILE A 14 -7.76 1.62 13.82
CA ILE A 14 -7.54 1.88 12.40
C ILE A 14 -8.84 2.28 11.73
N LEU A 15 -8.87 3.47 11.13
CA LEU A 15 -9.99 3.93 10.32
C LEU A 15 -10.15 3.06 9.07
N GLN A 16 -11.39 2.67 8.77
CA GLN A 16 -11.76 1.87 7.60
C GLN A 16 -11.70 2.71 6.31
N GLY A 17 -10.50 3.03 5.85
CA GLY A 17 -10.31 3.85 4.66
C GLY A 17 -10.74 3.15 3.36
N ILE A 18 -11.59 3.79 2.57
CA ILE A 18 -12.05 3.26 1.27
C ILE A 18 -10.89 3.06 0.29
N THR A 19 -9.92 3.98 0.27
CA THR A 19 -8.72 3.81 -0.57
C THR A 19 -7.87 2.60 -0.15
N ARG A 20 -7.75 2.34 1.16
CA ARG A 20 -7.08 1.13 1.66
C ARG A 20 -7.79 -0.12 1.15
N ASP A 21 -9.12 -0.16 1.33
CA ASP A 21 -9.94 -1.30 0.89
C ASP A 21 -9.81 -1.54 -0.63
N SER A 22 -9.89 -0.46 -1.42
CA SER A 22 -9.73 -0.52 -2.88
C SER A 22 -8.36 -1.05 -3.30
N LEU A 23 -7.27 -0.60 -2.66
CA LEU A 23 -5.91 -1.09 -2.94
C LEU A 23 -5.75 -2.56 -2.57
N ILE A 24 -6.34 -3.01 -1.46
CA ILE A 24 -6.34 -4.42 -1.05
C ILE A 24 -7.05 -5.27 -2.09
N ARG A 25 -8.22 -4.82 -2.57
CA ARG A 25 -8.99 -5.54 -3.59
C ARG A 25 -8.21 -5.64 -4.89
N VAL A 26 -7.68 -4.53 -5.39
CA VAL A 26 -6.84 -4.51 -6.59
C VAL A 26 -5.61 -5.41 -6.44
N ALA A 27 -4.91 -5.37 -5.30
CA ALA A 27 -3.74 -6.22 -5.08
C ALA A 27 -4.11 -7.71 -5.12
N LYS A 28 -5.21 -8.12 -4.48
CA LYS A 28 -5.69 -9.51 -4.50
C LYS A 28 -6.03 -9.97 -5.93
N ASP A 29 -6.70 -9.14 -6.71
CA ASP A 29 -7.11 -9.45 -8.08
C ASP A 29 -5.90 -9.50 -9.06
N GLU A 30 -4.82 -8.78 -8.76
CA GLU A 30 -3.55 -8.83 -9.48
C GLU A 30 -2.62 -9.97 -8.99
N GLY A 31 -3.12 -10.87 -8.13
CA GLY A 31 -2.38 -12.04 -7.63
C GLY A 31 -1.31 -11.72 -6.58
N ILE A 32 -1.32 -10.51 -6.01
CA ILE A 32 -0.41 -10.11 -4.94
C ILE A 32 -0.93 -10.66 -3.62
N ARG A 33 -0.06 -11.32 -2.85
CA ARG A 33 -0.41 -11.79 -1.50
C ARG A 33 -0.68 -10.58 -0.59
N VAL A 34 -1.85 -10.57 0.05
CA VAL A 34 -2.24 -9.53 1.00
C VAL A 34 -2.48 -10.14 2.38
N GLU A 35 -1.91 -9.51 3.41
CA GLU A 35 -2.16 -9.86 4.81
C GLU A 35 -2.73 -8.66 5.56
N GLU A 36 -3.89 -8.86 6.18
CA GLU A 36 -4.53 -7.90 7.06
C GLU A 36 -4.38 -8.41 8.50
N ARG A 37 -3.37 -7.90 9.21
CA ARG A 37 -3.02 -8.37 10.56
C ARG A 37 -2.38 -7.26 11.37
N ARG A 38 -2.16 -7.49 12.67
CA ARG A 38 -1.33 -6.60 13.47
C ARG A 38 0.11 -6.59 12.93
N VAL A 39 0.69 -5.41 12.86
CA VAL A 39 2.06 -5.17 12.40
C VAL A 39 2.79 -4.45 13.51
N SER A 40 3.84 -5.07 14.05
CA SER A 40 4.64 -4.46 15.11
C SER A 40 5.74 -3.57 14.54
N VAL A 41 6.21 -2.60 15.31
CA VAL A 41 7.31 -1.73 14.87
C VAL A 41 8.60 -2.54 14.72
N GLU A 42 8.83 -3.50 15.62
CA GLU A 42 9.99 -4.39 15.61
C GLU A 42 10.04 -5.23 14.33
N GLU A 43 8.89 -5.69 13.83
CA GLU A 43 8.80 -6.41 12.57
C GLU A 43 9.24 -5.53 11.39
N VAL A 44 8.73 -4.30 11.33
CA VAL A 44 9.04 -3.35 10.25
C VAL A 44 10.52 -2.97 10.28
N VAL A 45 11.06 -2.65 11.46
CA VAL A 45 12.47 -2.31 11.67
C VAL A 45 13.37 -3.49 11.32
N SER A 46 13.03 -4.71 11.76
CA SER A 46 13.76 -5.92 11.39
C SER A 46 13.73 -6.17 9.88
N ALA A 47 12.59 -5.98 9.22
CA ALA A 47 12.49 -6.11 7.77
C ALA A 47 13.32 -5.03 7.05
N ALA A 48 13.37 -3.81 7.57
CA ALA A 48 14.20 -2.73 7.03
C ALA A 48 15.70 -3.03 7.16
N ARG A 49 16.17 -3.42 8.36
CA ARG A 49 17.57 -3.81 8.62
C ARG A 49 18.03 -4.95 7.70
N ASN A 50 17.16 -5.94 7.47
CA ASN A 50 17.49 -7.12 6.68
C ASN A 50 17.23 -6.94 5.17
N GLY A 51 16.88 -5.74 4.70
CA GLY A 51 16.62 -5.48 3.27
C GLY A 51 15.36 -6.15 2.71
N ARG A 52 14.47 -6.64 3.58
CA ARG A 52 13.20 -7.32 3.22
C ARG A 52 12.02 -6.36 3.05
N LEU A 53 12.19 -5.10 3.47
CA LEU A 53 11.21 -4.02 3.32
C LEU A 53 11.42 -3.26 2.01
N HIS A 54 10.74 -3.69 0.94
CA HIS A 54 10.88 -3.10 -0.40
C HIS A 54 10.19 -1.74 -0.57
N SER A 55 9.11 -1.48 0.17
CA SER A 55 8.36 -0.23 0.08
C SER A 55 7.46 -0.06 1.31
N ALA A 56 7.19 1.19 1.68
CA ALA A 56 6.13 1.58 2.60
C ALA A 56 5.40 2.81 2.06
N PHE A 57 4.10 2.90 2.32
CA PHE A 57 3.26 4.01 1.86
C PHE A 57 2.01 4.20 2.72
N GLY A 58 1.53 5.43 2.80
CA GLY A 58 0.19 5.74 3.28
C GLY A 58 -0.83 5.65 2.13
N ALA A 59 -2.09 5.37 2.45
CA ALA A 59 -3.18 5.33 1.48
C ALA A 59 -4.35 6.21 1.92
N GLY A 60 -4.92 6.98 1.01
CA GLY A 60 -6.05 7.86 1.31
C GLY A 60 -6.52 8.66 0.10
N THR A 61 -7.72 9.22 0.19
CA THR A 61 -8.41 9.87 -0.95
C THR A 61 -7.59 10.97 -1.61
N ALA A 62 -6.87 11.77 -0.81
CA ALA A 62 -6.12 12.92 -1.31
C ALA A 62 -4.93 12.54 -2.20
N ALA A 63 -4.19 11.49 -1.84
CA ALA A 63 -2.93 11.13 -2.51
C ALA A 63 -2.97 9.76 -3.22
N THR A 64 -4.01 8.95 -2.98
CA THR A 64 -4.09 7.53 -3.34
C THR A 64 -3.03 6.68 -2.65
N ILE A 65 -1.76 6.92 -2.99
CA ILE A 65 -0.55 6.36 -2.38
C ILE A 65 0.41 7.51 -2.09
N ALA A 66 0.84 7.62 -0.83
CA ALA A 66 1.90 8.52 -0.40
C ALA A 66 3.12 7.71 0.01
N HIS A 67 4.16 7.71 -0.83
CA HIS A 67 5.38 6.93 -0.59
C HIS A 67 6.18 7.46 0.61
N ILE A 68 6.64 6.54 1.46
CA ILE A 68 7.55 6.85 2.57
C ILE A 68 8.99 6.69 2.07
N SER A 69 9.82 7.72 2.14
CA SER A 69 11.23 7.64 1.72
C SER A 69 12.15 7.10 2.82
N LYS A 70 11.86 7.44 4.08
CA LYS A 70 12.68 7.10 5.24
C LYS A 70 11.81 6.71 6.43
N LEU A 71 12.29 5.75 7.21
CA LEU A 71 11.75 5.37 8.51
C LEU A 71 12.82 5.63 9.58
N ALA A 72 12.43 6.16 10.73
CA ALA A 72 13.33 6.35 11.87
C ALA A 72 12.74 5.66 13.11
N PHE A 73 13.58 4.98 13.88
CA PHE A 73 13.20 4.32 15.12
C PHE A 73 14.36 4.37 16.11
N GLY A 74 14.18 5.09 17.22
CA GLY A 74 15.29 5.43 18.11
C GLY A 74 16.35 6.26 17.37
N ASP A 75 17.61 5.84 17.46
CA ASP A 75 18.74 6.47 16.77
C ASP A 75 19.03 5.87 15.38
N GLU A 76 18.21 4.91 14.92
CA GLU A 76 18.38 4.25 13.63
C GLU A 76 17.50 4.88 12.55
N GLU A 77 18.10 5.12 11.38
CA GLU A 77 17.41 5.55 10.18
C GLU A 77 17.52 4.50 9.07
N PHE A 78 16.39 4.23 8.42
CA PHE A 78 16.28 3.31 7.30
C PHE A 78 15.79 4.06 6.07
N ASN A 79 16.65 4.16 5.06
CA ASN A 79 16.25 4.66 3.76
C ASN A 79 15.61 3.52 2.96
N LEU A 80 14.40 3.76 2.46
CA LEU A 80 13.73 2.84 1.57
C LEU A 80 14.25 3.03 0.13
N PRO A 81 14.15 2.00 -0.72
CA PRO A 81 14.54 2.10 -2.13
C PRO A 81 13.90 3.30 -2.82
N ALA A 82 14.53 3.76 -3.90
CA ALA A 82 14.00 4.83 -4.74
C ALA A 82 12.56 4.50 -5.18
N VAL A 83 11.72 5.52 -5.39
CA VAL A 83 10.28 5.28 -5.64
C VAL A 83 10.07 4.46 -6.90
N GLU A 84 10.93 4.65 -7.89
CA GLU A 84 10.93 4.00 -9.20
C GLU A 84 11.06 2.47 -9.07
N ASP A 85 11.78 1.99 -8.04
CA ASP A 85 12.04 0.57 -7.79
C ASP A 85 10.90 -0.15 -7.04
N ARG A 86 9.88 0.59 -6.58
CA ARG A 86 8.81 0.08 -5.70
C ARG A 86 7.68 -0.59 -6.48
N LYS A 87 8.00 -1.71 -7.13
CA LYS A 87 7.12 -2.42 -8.08
C LYS A 87 5.69 -2.62 -7.59
N ILE A 88 5.48 -3.22 -6.42
CA ILE A 88 4.13 -3.52 -5.90
C ILE A 88 3.34 -2.23 -5.63
N ALA A 89 3.94 -1.28 -4.92
CA ALA A 89 3.27 -0.03 -4.56
C ALA A 89 2.89 0.76 -5.82
N ASN A 90 3.81 0.89 -6.78
CA ASN A 90 3.58 1.61 -8.03
C ASN A 90 2.54 0.91 -8.90
N HIS A 91 2.59 -0.42 -8.99
CA HIS A 91 1.65 -1.21 -9.78
C HIS A 91 0.22 -1.07 -9.27
N VAL A 92 -0.01 -1.34 -7.98
CA VAL A 92 -1.36 -1.29 -7.39
C VAL A 92 -1.90 0.16 -7.38
N GLY A 93 -1.05 1.13 -7.07
CA GLY A 93 -1.41 2.55 -7.13
C GLY A 93 -1.82 2.99 -8.53
N LYS A 94 -1.01 2.66 -9.53
CA LYS A 94 -1.31 2.96 -10.94
C LYS A 94 -2.60 2.26 -11.39
N ARG A 95 -2.79 1.00 -11.02
CA ARG A 95 -3.99 0.23 -11.40
C ARG A 95 -5.26 0.85 -10.84
N LEU A 96 -5.29 1.22 -9.56
CA LEU A 96 -6.42 1.91 -8.95
C LEU A 96 -6.66 3.28 -9.59
N ASP A 97 -5.59 3.99 -9.91
CA ASP A 97 -5.68 5.30 -10.55
C ASP A 97 -6.22 5.22 -11.99
N ASP A 98 -5.78 4.20 -12.75
CA ASP A 98 -6.29 3.91 -14.08
C ASP A 98 -7.79 3.60 -14.06
N ILE A 99 -8.27 2.84 -13.06
CA ILE A 99 -9.70 2.55 -12.87
C ILE A 99 -10.44 3.87 -12.62
N ARG A 100 -10.00 4.66 -11.63
CA ARG A 100 -10.65 5.93 -11.25
C ARG A 100 -10.75 6.94 -12.39
N ARG A 101 -9.79 6.90 -13.31
CA ARG A 101 -9.72 7.80 -14.47
C ARG A 101 -10.35 7.21 -15.73
N GLY A 102 -10.96 6.02 -15.65
CA GLY A 102 -11.62 5.36 -16.78
C GLY A 102 -10.64 4.94 -17.90
N ARG A 103 -9.34 4.80 -17.59
CA ARG A 103 -8.34 4.35 -18.58
C ARG A 103 -8.35 2.83 -18.77
N VAL A 104 -8.92 2.11 -17.83
CA VAL A 104 -9.13 0.67 -17.85
C VAL A 104 -10.55 0.37 -17.40
N ALA A 105 -11.02 -0.84 -17.68
CA ALA A 105 -12.30 -1.31 -17.19
C ALA A 105 -12.35 -1.24 -15.66
N ASP A 106 -13.52 -0.86 -15.13
CA ASP A 106 -13.85 -0.91 -13.71
C ASP A 106 -14.67 -2.18 -13.43
N PRO A 107 -14.04 -3.30 -13.04
CA PRO A 107 -14.77 -4.54 -12.75
C PRO A 107 -15.56 -4.46 -11.43
N TYR A 108 -15.41 -3.39 -10.65
CA TYR A 108 -15.98 -3.26 -9.31
C TYR A 108 -17.18 -2.32 -9.26
N GLY A 109 -17.40 -1.52 -10.31
CA GLY A 109 -18.48 -0.53 -10.35
C GLY A 109 -18.28 0.62 -9.36
N TRP A 110 -17.03 1.04 -9.13
CA TRP A 110 -16.67 2.17 -8.27
C TRP A 110 -16.84 3.53 -8.95
N VAL A 111 -16.68 3.60 -10.27
CA VAL A 111 -16.76 4.85 -11.03
C VAL A 111 -18.19 5.08 -11.49
N VAL A 112 -18.81 6.14 -10.95
CA VAL A 112 -20.19 6.53 -11.28
C VAL A 112 -20.17 7.80 -12.14
N PRO A 113 -20.83 7.82 -13.31
CA PRO A 113 -21.00 9.02 -14.10
C PRO A 113 -21.75 10.10 -13.32
N VAL A 114 -21.29 11.34 -13.41
CA VAL A 114 -22.00 12.51 -12.90
C VAL A 114 -22.58 13.28 -14.08
N ALA A 115 -23.81 13.76 -13.94
CA ALA A 115 -24.54 14.51 -14.96
C ALA A 115 -24.11 15.98 -15.02
#